data_AF-A0A933X9M1-F1
#
_entry.id   AF-A0A933X9M1-F1
#
_cell.length_a   1.000
_cell.length_b   1.000
_cell.length_c   1.000
_cell.angle_alpha   90.00
_cell.angle_beta   90.00
_cell.angle_gamma   90.00
#
_symmetry.space_group_name_H-M   'P 1'
#
loop_
_entity.id
_entity.type
_entity.pdbx_description
1 polymer ?
#
loop_
_entity_poly.entity_id
_entity_poly.type
_entity_poly.pdbx_seq_one_letter_code
_entity_poly.pdbx_strand_id
1 'polypeptide(L)'
;MQMRQTLCLTQKQTLRLSQAQRLRLKTHVFAMRLSLIGDLHGERYEPKATCPACKRELTAVEIIGGFNQDTQDFTTCCSGCRQRFEPKLICFGDGSQIQLPFYCGVQTLAQLRGKEVLDPRQFLKDAPAIYRSAIIHYGSLHNAFVEVGIVYPFGEVEDWKDKIIPFLGRLPDTTIAECVNVCVANIRKLRKELGVTKYVARKALDEAS
;
A
#
# COMPACT_ATOMS: atom_id res chain seq x y z
N MET A 1 -13.53 22.23 40.97
CA MET A 1 -12.35 21.89 40.14
C MET A 1 -12.20 20.39 39.82
N GLN A 2 -13.15 19.52 40.20
CA GLN A 2 -13.08 18.05 39.97
C GLN A 2 -13.89 17.54 38.75
N MET A 3 -14.79 18.33 38.15
CA MET A 3 -15.57 17.90 36.96
C MET A 3 -14.81 17.99 35.62
N ARG A 4 -13.67 18.69 35.56
CA ARG A 4 -12.88 18.81 34.32
C ARG A 4 -11.94 17.63 34.06
N GLN A 5 -11.62 16.83 35.07
CA GLN A 5 -10.77 15.65 34.90
C GLN A 5 -11.55 14.44 34.37
N THR A 6 -12.85 14.33 34.67
CA THR A 6 -13.69 13.19 34.25
C THR A 6 -14.03 13.23 32.75
N LEU A 7 -14.06 14.41 32.13
CA LEU A 7 -14.28 14.58 30.68
C LEU A 7 -13.04 14.29 29.82
N CYS A 8 -11.85 14.28 30.43
CA CYS A 8 -10.59 13.98 29.74
C CYS A 8 -10.35 12.46 29.60
N LEU A 9 -11.06 11.64 30.40
CA LEU A 9 -10.99 10.19 30.33
C LEU A 9 -11.89 9.59 29.22
N THR A 10 -12.81 10.38 28.64
CA THR A 10 -13.77 9.93 27.62
C THR A 10 -13.23 9.97 26.18
N GLN A 11 -11.95 10.27 25.95
CA GLN A 11 -11.39 10.46 24.59
C GLN A 11 -10.35 9.43 24.13
N LYS A 12 -10.15 8.34 24.89
CA LYS A 12 -9.41 7.16 24.43
C LYS A 12 -10.30 5.92 24.39
N GLN A 13 -11.47 6.02 23.76
CA GLN A 13 -12.10 4.83 23.18
C GLN A 13 -11.27 4.38 21.98
N THR A 14 -10.15 3.71 22.26
CA THR A 14 -9.50 2.85 21.28
C THR A 14 -10.54 1.78 20.98
N LEU A 15 -11.19 1.86 19.82
CA LEU A 15 -12.08 0.82 19.33
C LEU A 15 -11.35 -0.52 19.50
N ARG A 16 -11.79 -1.35 20.45
CA ARG A 16 -11.35 -2.73 20.56
C ARG A 16 -11.98 -3.50 19.41
N LEU A 17 -11.44 -3.30 18.20
CA LEU A 17 -11.86 -4.02 17.01
C LEU A 17 -11.55 -5.50 17.19
N SER A 18 -12.50 -6.36 16.82
CA SER A 18 -12.28 -7.79 16.71
C SER A 18 -11.20 -8.08 15.66
N GLN A 19 -10.57 -9.26 15.71
CA GLN A 19 -9.56 -9.64 14.71
C GLN A 19 -10.14 -9.60 13.29
N ALA A 20 -11.39 -10.05 13.11
CA ALA A 20 -12.09 -10.01 11.83
C ALA A 20 -12.31 -8.57 11.34
N GLN A 21 -12.73 -7.65 12.21
CA GLN A 21 -12.89 -6.23 11.87
C GLN A 21 -11.55 -5.58 11.50
N ARG A 22 -10.47 -5.90 12.22
CA ARG A 22 -9.12 -5.42 11.88
C ARG A 22 -8.67 -5.91 10.51
N LEU A 23 -8.92 -7.18 10.19
CA LEU A 23 -8.58 -7.74 8.89
C LEU A 23 -9.36 -7.04 7.77
N ARG A 24 -10.68 -6.86 7.93
CA ARG A 24 -11.52 -6.13 6.96
C ARG A 24 -11.02 -4.71 6.73
N LEU A 25 -10.75 -3.98 7.81
CA LEU A 25 -10.22 -2.62 7.73
C LEU A 25 -8.87 -2.58 7.00
N LYS A 26 -7.96 -3.50 7.32
CA LYS A 26 -6.66 -3.61 6.62
C LYS A 26 -6.84 -3.91 5.13
N THR A 27 -7.72 -4.85 4.78
CA THR A 27 -8.01 -5.18 3.39
C THR A 27 -8.58 -4.00 2.62
N HIS A 28 -9.56 -3.30 3.22
CA HIS A 28 -10.16 -2.11 2.60
C HIS A 28 -9.15 -0.97 2.43
N VAL A 29 -8.40 -0.63 3.48
CA VAL A 29 -7.37 0.42 3.42
C VAL A 29 -6.28 0.07 2.40
N PHE A 30 -5.88 -1.20 2.32
CA PHE A 30 -4.90 -1.65 1.34
C PHE A 30 -5.44 -1.57 -0.10
N ALA A 31 -6.70 -1.97 -0.33
CA ALA A 31 -7.35 -1.81 -1.63
C ALA A 31 -7.44 -0.33 -2.05
N MET A 32 -7.80 0.55 -1.13
CA MET A 32 -7.80 2.01 -1.39
C MET A 32 -6.39 2.53 -1.68
N ARG A 33 -5.35 2.04 -0.99
CA ARG A 33 -3.94 2.37 -1.29
C ARG A 33 -3.55 1.91 -2.69
N LEU A 34 -3.93 0.69 -3.10
CA LEU A 34 -3.68 0.20 -4.46
C LEU A 34 -4.38 1.05 -5.52
N SER A 35 -5.62 1.47 -5.26
CA SER A 35 -6.35 2.38 -6.16
C SER A 35 -5.66 3.73 -6.27
N LEU A 36 -5.17 4.30 -5.16
CA LEU A 36 -4.40 5.53 -5.19
C LEU A 36 -3.14 5.37 -6.04
N ILE A 37 -2.32 4.34 -5.77
CA ILE A 37 -1.12 4.07 -6.57
C ILE A 37 -1.50 3.89 -8.04
N GLY A 38 -2.62 3.24 -8.32
CA GLY A 38 -3.10 3.10 -9.68
C GLY A 38 -3.35 4.44 -10.38
N ASP A 39 -4.08 5.35 -9.73
CA ASP A 39 -4.36 6.68 -10.26
C ASP A 39 -3.08 7.53 -10.42
N LEU A 40 -2.10 7.37 -9.51
CA LEU A 40 -0.81 8.06 -9.60
C LEU A 40 -0.02 7.61 -10.84
N HIS A 41 -0.02 6.31 -11.13
CA HIS A 41 0.83 5.69 -12.15
C HIS A 41 0.12 5.35 -13.47
N GLY A 42 -1.20 5.56 -13.57
CA GLY A 42 -1.98 5.24 -14.76
C GLY A 42 -2.15 3.73 -15.01
N GLU A 43 -2.05 2.91 -13.97
CA GLU A 43 -2.21 1.45 -14.07
C GLU A 43 -3.17 0.96 -12.98
N ARG A 44 -3.74 -0.25 -13.12
CA ARG A 44 -4.48 -0.92 -12.04
C ARG A 44 -3.72 -2.15 -11.59
N TYR A 45 -3.67 -2.38 -10.28
CA TYR A 45 -2.90 -3.46 -9.69
C TYR A 45 -3.79 -4.43 -8.91
N GLU A 46 -3.65 -5.72 -9.17
CA GLU A 46 -4.37 -6.78 -8.46
C GLU A 46 -3.39 -7.90 -8.03
N PRO A 47 -2.98 -7.94 -6.76
CA PRO A 47 -2.28 -9.09 -6.21
C PRO A 47 -3.18 -10.33 -6.23
N LYS A 48 -2.72 -11.39 -6.87
CA LYS A 48 -3.48 -12.62 -7.10
C LYS A 48 -2.71 -13.85 -6.65
N ALA A 49 -3.39 -14.71 -5.89
CA ALA A 49 -2.84 -15.96 -5.40
C ALA A 49 -3.97 -16.96 -5.13
N THR A 50 -3.93 -18.10 -5.82
CA THR A 50 -4.83 -19.23 -5.58
C THR A 50 -4.01 -20.40 -5.08
N CYS A 51 -4.34 -20.91 -3.89
CA CYS A 51 -3.57 -21.99 -3.29
C CYS A 51 -3.68 -23.27 -4.14
N PRO A 52 -2.55 -23.88 -4.58
CA PRO A 52 -2.60 -25.06 -5.43
C PRO A 52 -3.19 -26.29 -4.71
N ALA A 53 -3.04 -26.37 -3.39
CA ALA A 53 -3.48 -27.50 -2.56
C ALA A 53 -4.97 -27.43 -2.21
N CYS A 54 -5.44 -26.34 -1.59
CA CYS A 54 -6.83 -26.23 -1.13
C CYS A 54 -7.74 -25.36 -2.01
N LYS A 55 -7.23 -24.84 -3.14
CA LYS A 55 -7.95 -23.99 -4.11
C LYS A 55 -8.51 -22.67 -3.57
N ARG A 56 -8.24 -22.34 -2.31
CA ARG A 56 -8.62 -21.06 -1.70
C ARG A 56 -7.91 -19.90 -2.40
N GLU A 57 -8.68 -18.87 -2.75
CA GLU A 57 -8.15 -17.57 -3.17
C GLU A 57 -7.77 -16.74 -1.94
N LEU A 58 -6.58 -16.13 -2.00
CA LEU A 58 -6.07 -15.29 -0.93
C LEU A 58 -6.35 -13.82 -1.25
N THR A 59 -6.79 -13.05 -0.26
CA THR A 59 -6.84 -11.59 -0.35
C THR A 59 -5.43 -11.01 -0.42
N ALA A 60 -5.29 -9.78 -0.93
CA ALA A 60 -3.97 -9.13 -1.00
C ALA A 60 -3.27 -9.02 0.37
N VAL A 61 -4.02 -8.78 1.45
CA VAL A 61 -3.48 -8.74 2.82
C VAL A 61 -3.02 -10.13 3.29
N GLU A 62 -3.71 -11.20 2.90
CA GLU A 62 -3.26 -12.57 3.17
C GLU A 62 -2.01 -12.94 2.37
N ILE A 63 -1.93 -12.50 1.11
CA ILE A 63 -0.72 -12.68 0.28
C ILE A 63 0.47 -12.01 0.97
N ILE A 64 0.33 -10.74 1.33
CA ILE A 64 1.39 -9.96 1.98
C ILE A 64 1.76 -10.55 3.34
N GLY A 65 0.75 -10.94 4.14
CA GLY A 65 0.97 -11.55 5.45
C GLY A 65 1.49 -12.99 5.41
N GLY A 66 1.43 -13.66 4.27
CA GLY A 66 1.90 -15.04 4.09
C GLY A 66 3.36 -15.15 3.67
N PHE A 67 4.01 -14.06 3.24
CA PHE A 67 5.45 -14.05 3.02
C PHE A 67 6.22 -14.19 4.33
N ASN A 68 7.39 -14.81 4.27
CA ASN A 68 8.35 -14.75 5.37
C ASN A 68 9.29 -13.55 5.19
N GLN A 69 10.27 -13.43 6.09
CA GLN A 69 11.29 -12.38 6.04
C GLN A 69 12.55 -12.82 5.26
N ASP A 70 12.49 -13.96 4.57
CA ASP A 70 13.61 -14.46 3.77
C ASP A 70 13.62 -13.77 2.40
N THR A 71 14.77 -13.18 2.05
CA THR A 71 14.97 -12.47 0.78
C THR A 71 15.01 -13.41 -0.42
N GLN A 72 15.26 -14.71 -0.19
CA GLN A 72 15.37 -15.72 -1.24
C GLN A 72 14.10 -16.58 -1.40
N ASP A 73 13.10 -16.41 -0.53
CA ASP A 73 11.87 -17.20 -0.58
C ASP A 73 10.68 -16.40 -1.16
N PHE A 74 10.55 -16.40 -2.48
CA PHE A 74 9.51 -15.68 -3.22
C PHE A 74 8.07 -16.24 -3.09
N THR A 75 7.80 -17.02 -2.05
CA THR A 75 6.50 -17.67 -1.85
C THR A 75 5.68 -17.07 -0.70
N THR A 76 4.35 -17.12 -0.85
CA THR A 76 3.39 -16.81 0.21
C THR A 76 2.79 -18.09 0.79
N CYS A 77 2.49 -18.08 2.10
CA CYS A 77 1.86 -19.19 2.81
C CYS A 77 0.34 -19.06 2.79
N CYS A 78 -0.36 -20.12 2.38
CA CYS A 78 -1.81 -20.20 2.48
C CYS A 78 -2.28 -20.09 3.94
N SER A 79 -3.17 -19.14 4.23
CA SER A 79 -3.79 -18.98 5.54
C SER A 79 -4.70 -20.16 5.95
N GLY A 80 -5.13 -20.99 4.99
CA GLY A 80 -5.97 -22.18 5.22
C GLY A 80 -5.19 -23.48 5.44
N CYS A 81 -4.33 -23.86 4.50
CA CYS A 81 -3.64 -25.18 4.52
C CYS A 81 -2.12 -25.10 4.72
N ARG A 82 -1.57 -23.89 4.94
CA ARG A 82 -0.14 -23.61 5.12
C ARG A 82 0.79 -23.91 3.93
N GLN A 83 0.29 -24.46 2.83
CA GLN A 83 1.07 -24.64 1.60
C GLN A 83 1.70 -23.31 1.14
N ARG A 84 2.98 -23.34 0.78
CA ARG A 84 3.71 -22.21 0.19
C ARG A 84 3.68 -22.28 -1.34
N PHE A 85 3.52 -21.14 -2.00
CA PHE A 85 3.47 -21.00 -3.45
C PHE A 85 3.72 -19.54 -3.89
N GLU A 86 4.08 -19.32 -5.15
CA GLU A 86 4.37 -17.98 -5.68
C GLU A 86 3.09 -17.18 -5.97
N PRO A 87 2.92 -15.99 -5.36
CA PRO A 87 1.86 -15.07 -5.76
C PRO A 87 2.26 -14.28 -7.00
N LYS A 88 1.26 -13.70 -7.67
CA LYS A 88 1.43 -12.93 -8.90
C LYS A 88 0.78 -11.56 -8.77
N LEU A 89 1.32 -10.57 -9.45
CA LEU A 89 0.75 -9.24 -9.56
C LEU A 89 0.18 -9.10 -10.97
N ILE A 90 -1.13 -8.88 -11.07
CA ILE A 90 -1.79 -8.57 -12.33
C ILE A 90 -1.81 -7.06 -12.47
N CYS A 91 -1.29 -6.56 -13.59
CA CYS A 91 -1.22 -5.13 -13.89
C CYS A 91 -2.04 -4.86 -15.15
N PHE A 92 -2.94 -3.89 -15.08
CA PHE A 92 -3.77 -3.45 -16.20
C PHE A 92 -3.36 -2.03 -16.60
N GLY A 93 -2.86 -1.86 -17.81
CA GLY A 93 -2.48 -0.56 -18.38
C GLY A 93 -3.33 -0.23 -19.61
N ASP A 94 -2.75 0.49 -20.58
CA ASP A 94 -3.36 0.95 -21.84
C ASP A 94 -3.87 -0.20 -22.73
N GLY A 95 -4.95 -0.87 -22.31
CA GLY A 95 -5.53 -2.02 -23.01
C GLY A 95 -4.72 -3.31 -22.90
N SER A 96 -3.64 -3.34 -22.10
CA SER A 96 -2.84 -4.54 -21.87
C SER A 96 -3.00 -5.05 -20.44
N GLN A 97 -2.91 -6.37 -20.30
CA GLN A 97 -2.81 -7.05 -19.02
C GLN A 97 -1.50 -7.83 -18.99
N ILE A 98 -0.69 -7.58 -17.97
CA ILE A 98 0.54 -8.34 -17.73
C ILE A 98 0.50 -9.01 -16.36
N GLN A 99 1.15 -10.16 -16.26
CA GLN A 99 1.28 -10.91 -15.03
C GLN A 99 2.75 -10.99 -14.64
N LEU A 100 3.07 -10.52 -13.43
CA LEU A 100 4.43 -10.44 -12.91
C LEU A 100 4.53 -11.24 -11.60
N PRO A 101 5.73 -11.68 -11.20
CA PRO A 101 5.99 -12.08 -9.83
C PRO A 101 5.62 -10.93 -8.87
N PHE A 102 4.95 -11.25 -7.76
CA PHE A 102 4.71 -10.27 -6.70
C PHE A 102 5.66 -10.54 -5.54
N TYR A 103 6.48 -9.57 -5.19
CA TYR A 103 7.47 -9.71 -4.11
C TYR A 103 6.95 -9.11 -2.81
N CYS A 104 7.41 -9.62 -1.67
CA CYS A 104 7.18 -8.96 -0.39
C CYS A 104 8.03 -7.70 -0.25
N GLY A 105 7.77 -6.88 0.78
CA GLY A 105 8.58 -5.67 1.03
C GLY A 105 10.07 -5.98 1.14
N VAL A 106 10.46 -6.94 2.00
CA VAL A 106 11.86 -7.32 2.22
C VAL A 106 12.56 -7.82 0.96
N GLN A 107 11.88 -8.64 0.16
CA GLN A 107 12.39 -9.12 -1.14
C GLN A 107 12.53 -8.01 -2.16
N THR A 108 11.60 -7.05 -2.14
CA THR A 108 11.65 -5.89 -3.01
C THR A 108 12.88 -5.05 -2.67
N LEU A 109 13.07 -4.72 -1.40
CA LEU A 109 14.23 -3.94 -0.92
C LEU A 109 15.56 -4.62 -1.25
N ALA A 110 15.65 -5.94 -1.03
CA ALA A 110 16.84 -6.72 -1.36
C ALA A 110 17.23 -6.62 -2.85
N GLN A 111 16.24 -6.43 -3.73
CA GLN A 111 16.44 -6.33 -5.17
C GLN A 111 16.66 -4.89 -5.69
N LEU A 112 16.57 -3.86 -4.84
CA LEU A 112 16.73 -2.45 -5.26
C LEU A 112 18.19 -2.06 -5.53
N ARG A 113 19.15 -2.68 -4.84
CA ARG A 113 20.58 -2.30 -4.95
C ARG A 113 21.07 -2.41 -6.40
N GLY A 114 21.79 -1.40 -6.86
CA GLY A 114 22.32 -1.30 -8.23
C GLY A 114 21.30 -0.79 -9.25
N LYS A 115 20.11 -0.35 -8.82
CA LYS A 115 19.06 0.22 -9.68
C LYS A 115 18.79 1.70 -9.41
N GLU A 116 19.50 2.30 -8.47
CA GLU A 116 19.36 3.72 -8.08
C GLU A 116 19.71 4.71 -9.18
N VAL A 117 20.42 4.25 -10.21
CA VAL A 117 20.79 5.03 -11.40
C VAL A 117 19.71 5.03 -12.49
N LEU A 118 18.72 4.12 -12.39
CA LEU A 118 17.66 4.03 -13.38
C LEU A 118 16.59 5.07 -13.06
N ASP A 119 16.22 5.89 -14.05
CA ASP A 119 15.02 6.71 -13.92
C ASP A 119 13.75 5.83 -13.87
N PRO A 120 12.60 6.34 -13.37
CA PRO A 120 11.40 5.52 -13.20
C PRO A 120 10.92 4.80 -14.46
N ARG A 121 11.04 5.42 -15.65
CA ARG A 121 10.59 4.82 -16.92
C ARG A 121 11.52 3.69 -17.32
N GLN A 122 12.83 3.89 -17.20
CA GLN A 122 13.81 2.87 -17.48
C GLN A 122 13.73 1.71 -16.48
N PHE A 123 13.53 2.00 -15.19
CA PHE A 123 13.32 0.98 -14.15
C PHE A 123 12.09 0.14 -14.47
N LEU A 124 10.95 0.77 -14.80
CA LEU A 124 9.73 0.07 -15.16
C LEU A 124 9.94 -0.92 -16.32
N LYS A 125 10.79 -0.55 -17.29
CA LYS A 125 11.13 -1.39 -18.45
C LYS A 125 12.05 -2.55 -18.08
N ASP A 126 13.12 -2.28 -17.35
CA ASP A 126 14.19 -3.27 -17.09
C ASP A 126 13.83 -4.23 -15.95
N ALA A 127 13.08 -3.76 -14.97
CA ALA A 127 12.74 -4.48 -13.76
C ALA A 127 11.27 -4.26 -13.32
N PRO A 128 10.29 -4.59 -14.18
CA PRO A 128 8.87 -4.26 -13.98
C PRO A 128 8.28 -4.84 -12.68
N ALA A 129 8.68 -6.05 -12.29
CA ALA A 129 8.18 -6.72 -11.08
C ALA A 129 8.68 -6.04 -9.80
N ILE A 130 9.95 -5.61 -9.80
CA ILE A 130 10.58 -4.92 -8.66
C ILE A 130 9.99 -3.52 -8.54
N TYR A 131 9.90 -2.78 -9.64
CA TYR A 131 9.30 -1.45 -9.69
C TYR A 131 7.89 -1.45 -9.08
N ARG A 132 7.01 -2.33 -9.58
CA ARG A 132 5.60 -2.36 -9.14
C ARG A 132 5.46 -2.87 -7.71
N SER A 133 6.28 -3.82 -7.29
CA SER A 133 6.29 -4.25 -5.89
C SER A 133 6.76 -3.11 -4.97
N ALA A 134 7.72 -2.30 -5.40
CA ALA A 134 8.25 -1.17 -4.61
C ALA A 134 7.18 -0.10 -4.36
N ILE A 135 6.51 0.37 -5.41
CA ILE A 135 5.44 1.37 -5.25
C ILE A 135 4.27 0.83 -4.43
N ILE A 136 3.91 -0.46 -4.57
CA ILE A 136 2.82 -1.08 -3.79
C ILE A 136 3.13 -1.07 -2.29
N HIS A 137 4.33 -1.51 -1.90
CA HIS A 137 4.70 -1.63 -0.49
C HIS A 137 5.10 -0.29 0.13
N TYR A 138 5.82 0.55 -0.60
CA TYR A 138 6.48 1.76 -0.07
C TYR A 138 5.86 3.07 -0.57
N GLY A 139 4.90 2.98 -1.49
CA GLY A 139 4.17 4.13 -2.03
C GLY A 139 4.88 4.78 -3.21
N SER A 140 6.21 4.87 -3.17
CA SER A 140 7.06 5.41 -4.23
C SER A 140 8.41 4.69 -4.26
N LEU A 141 9.13 4.79 -5.38
CA LEU A 141 10.51 4.34 -5.48
C LEU A 141 11.42 5.09 -4.50
N HIS A 142 11.19 6.40 -4.33
CA HIS A 142 11.99 7.21 -3.41
C HIS A 142 11.96 6.64 -1.99
N ASN A 143 10.77 6.34 -1.46
CA ASN A 143 10.65 5.74 -0.14
C ASN A 143 11.29 4.35 -0.08
N ALA A 144 11.11 3.54 -1.12
CA ALA A 144 11.70 2.20 -1.17
C ALA A 144 13.24 2.25 -1.12
N PHE A 145 13.87 3.20 -1.81
CA PHE A 145 15.32 3.39 -1.75
C PHE A 145 15.79 3.97 -0.41
N VAL A 146 15.02 4.87 0.21
CA VAL A 146 15.32 5.38 1.57
C VAL A 146 15.37 4.24 2.60
N GLU A 147 14.49 3.24 2.50
CA GLU A 147 14.49 2.07 3.39
C GLU A 147 15.78 1.24 3.29
N VAL A 148 16.48 1.27 2.15
CA VAL A 148 17.80 0.62 1.99
C VAL A 148 18.98 1.57 2.16
N GLY A 149 18.72 2.81 2.61
CA GLY A 149 19.74 3.82 2.88
C GLY A 149 20.35 4.43 1.61
N ILE A 150 19.60 4.44 0.50
CA ILE A 150 20.06 4.97 -0.79
C ILE A 150 19.22 6.21 -1.15
N VAL A 151 19.89 7.26 -1.64
CA VAL A 151 19.21 8.44 -2.16
C VAL A 151 18.81 8.19 -3.61
N TYR A 152 17.51 8.25 -3.90
CA TYR A 152 16.97 8.15 -5.25
C TYR A 152 16.61 9.54 -5.78
N PRO A 153 17.33 10.05 -6.80
CA PRO A 153 17.27 11.47 -7.18
C PRO A 153 16.10 11.81 -8.12
N PHE A 154 15.38 10.82 -8.64
CA PHE A 154 14.37 11.03 -9.66
C PHE A 154 12.99 11.32 -9.06
N GLY A 155 12.27 12.28 -9.64
CA GLY A 155 10.84 12.47 -9.40
C GLY A 155 10.03 11.40 -10.12
N GLU A 156 8.96 10.92 -9.47
CA GLU A 156 8.16 9.81 -9.99
C GLU A 156 6.75 10.22 -10.42
N VAL A 157 6.09 11.09 -9.66
CA VAL A 157 4.70 11.48 -9.89
C VAL A 157 4.58 12.98 -10.05
N GLU A 158 4.27 13.40 -11.27
CA GLU A 158 3.87 14.76 -11.60
C GLU A 158 2.35 14.92 -11.39
N ASP A 159 1.92 16.16 -11.10
CA ASP A 159 0.50 16.55 -10.99
C ASP A 159 -0.35 15.68 -10.04
N TRP A 160 0.25 15.21 -8.95
CA TRP A 160 -0.41 14.32 -7.98
C TRP A 160 -1.62 14.96 -7.29
N LYS A 161 -1.72 16.29 -7.23
CA LYS A 161 -2.76 16.99 -6.45
C LYS A 161 -4.16 16.56 -6.86
N ASP A 162 -4.47 16.59 -8.16
CA ASP A 162 -5.81 16.26 -8.65
C ASP A 162 -6.11 14.77 -8.48
N LYS A 163 -5.08 13.93 -8.66
CA LYS A 163 -5.17 12.48 -8.51
C LYS A 163 -5.47 12.04 -7.08
N ILE A 164 -5.03 12.79 -6.06
CA ILE A 164 -5.28 12.41 -4.66
C ILE A 164 -6.60 12.93 -4.09
N ILE A 165 -7.26 13.91 -4.72
CA ILE A 165 -8.49 14.52 -4.20
C ILE A 165 -9.56 13.46 -3.85
N PRO A 166 -9.83 12.44 -4.70
CA PRO A 166 -10.81 11.39 -4.41
C PRO A 166 -10.49 10.53 -3.17
N PHE A 167 -9.25 10.59 -2.67
CA PHE A 167 -8.75 9.78 -1.56
C PHE A 167 -8.67 10.55 -0.23
N LEU A 168 -8.76 11.88 -0.27
CA LEU A 168 -8.73 12.72 0.93
C LEU A 168 -9.88 12.35 1.87
N GLY A 169 -9.56 12.10 3.15
CA GLY A 169 -10.54 11.68 4.15
C GLY A 169 -10.96 10.19 4.07
N ARG A 170 -10.62 9.49 2.98
CA ARG A 170 -10.85 8.04 2.79
C ARG A 170 -9.59 7.22 3.09
N LEU A 171 -8.42 7.82 2.92
CA LEU A 171 -7.13 7.30 3.38
C LEU A 171 -6.52 8.21 4.45
N PRO A 172 -5.68 7.67 5.35
CA PRO A 172 -4.85 8.50 6.24
C PRO A 172 -3.96 9.46 5.44
N ASP A 173 -3.89 10.72 5.89
CA ASP A 173 -3.02 11.74 5.27
C ASP A 173 -1.55 11.25 5.18
N THR A 174 -1.10 10.39 6.10
CA THR A 174 0.23 9.76 6.09
C THR A 174 0.41 8.80 4.91
N THR A 175 -0.59 7.96 4.63
CA THR A 175 -0.56 7.01 3.52
C THR A 175 -0.53 7.73 2.18
N ILE A 176 -1.32 8.80 2.04
CA ILE A 176 -1.32 9.60 0.80
C ILE A 176 0.03 10.30 0.62
N ALA A 177 0.58 10.87 1.70
CA ALA A 177 1.88 11.53 1.69
C ALA A 177 3.03 10.58 1.31
N GLU A 178 3.01 9.34 1.80
CA GLU A 178 3.94 8.29 1.39
C GLU A 178 3.85 8.02 -0.12
N CYS A 179 2.65 7.82 -0.67
CA CYS A 179 2.48 7.48 -2.09
C CYS A 179 2.93 8.59 -3.05
N VAL A 180 2.80 9.86 -2.66
CA VAL A 180 3.18 11.01 -3.50
C VAL A 180 4.51 11.64 -3.12
N ASN A 181 5.23 11.04 -2.16
CA ASN A 181 6.51 11.51 -1.65
C ASN A 181 6.52 13.00 -1.23
N VAL A 182 5.58 13.40 -0.38
CA VAL A 182 5.52 14.76 0.19
C VAL A 182 5.35 14.75 1.69
N CYS A 183 5.62 15.87 2.35
CA CYS A 183 5.33 16.02 3.77
C CYS A 183 3.82 15.88 4.06
N VAL A 184 3.47 15.14 5.12
CA VAL A 184 2.08 14.98 5.60
C VAL A 184 1.39 16.33 5.86
N ALA A 185 2.15 17.36 6.23
CA ALA A 185 1.65 18.72 6.40
C ALA A 185 1.03 19.29 5.11
N ASN A 186 1.59 18.97 3.94
CA ASN A 186 1.06 19.41 2.65
C ASN A 186 -0.29 18.76 2.36
N ILE A 187 -0.42 17.45 2.59
CA ILE A 187 -1.69 16.72 2.44
C ILE A 187 -2.74 17.27 3.42
N ARG A 188 -2.36 17.49 4.68
CA ARG A 188 -3.23 18.08 5.70
C ARG A 188 -3.71 19.48 5.31
N LYS A 189 -2.83 20.30 4.73
CA LYS A 189 -3.15 21.65 4.27
C LYS A 189 -4.17 21.58 3.14
N LEU A 190 -3.87 20.83 2.08
CA LEU A 190 -4.77 20.63 0.94
C LEU A 190 -6.14 20.09 1.36
N ARG A 191 -6.17 19.07 2.23
CA ARG A 191 -7.42 18.52 2.77
C ARG A 191 -8.27 19.57 3.49
N LYS A 192 -7.64 20.45 4.28
CA LYS A 192 -8.34 21.53 4.99
C LYS A 192 -8.84 22.62 4.05
N GLU A 193 -8.04 23.00 3.04
CA GLU A 193 -8.42 23.97 2.02
C GLU A 193 -9.66 23.53 1.24
N LEU A 194 -9.79 22.23 0.98
CA LEU A 194 -10.96 21.62 0.33
C LEU A 194 -12.12 21.30 1.29
N GLY A 195 -12.02 21.64 2.58
CA GLY A 195 -13.08 21.37 3.57
C GLY A 195 -13.31 19.88 3.87
N VAL A 196 -12.38 18.99 3.49
CA VAL A 196 -12.54 17.54 3.63
C VAL A 196 -12.21 17.10 5.06
N THR A 197 -13.09 16.30 5.66
CA THR A 197 -12.86 15.77 7.02
C THR A 197 -11.70 14.78 7.05
N LYS A 198 -10.99 14.69 8.17
CA LYS A 198 -9.91 13.72 8.34
C LYS A 198 -10.43 12.29 8.27
N TYR A 199 -9.56 11.36 7.89
CA TYR A 199 -9.83 9.93 7.94
C TYR A 199 -10.25 9.46 9.34
N VAL A 200 -11.28 8.60 9.38
CA VAL A 200 -11.79 7.95 10.59
C VAL A 200 -11.93 6.46 10.33
N ALA A 201 -11.13 5.65 11.02
CA ALA A 201 -11.11 4.19 10.85
C ALA A 201 -12.48 3.52 11.01
N ARG A 202 -13.36 4.07 11.88
CA ARG A 202 -14.72 3.55 12.05
C ARG A 202 -15.56 3.70 10.78
N LYS A 203 -15.54 4.88 10.15
CA LYS A 203 -16.26 5.13 8.89
C LYS A 203 -15.77 4.20 7.79
N ALA A 204 -14.45 4.04 7.67
CA ALA A 204 -13.86 3.13 6.69
C ALA A 204 -14.24 1.65 6.94
N LEU A 205 -14.44 1.24 8.20
CA LEU A 205 -14.93 -0.10 8.52
C LEU A 205 -16.41 -0.26 8.14
N ASP A 206 -17.22 0.78 8.37
CA ASP A 206 -18.64 0.77 8.00
C ASP A 206 -18.80 0.77 6.45
N GLU A 207 -17.91 1.44 5.70
CA GLU A 207 -17.83 1.39 4.22
C GLU A 207 -17.32 0.05 3.67
N ALA A 208 -16.55 -0.70 4.47
CA ALA A 208 -16.01 -2.00 4.10
C ALA A 208 -16.95 -3.19 4.42
N SER A 209 -18.13 -2.91 4.98
CA SER A 209 -19.13 -3.90 5.41
C SER A 209 -20.17 -4.14 4.32
#